data_AF-A0A432MDV4-F1
#
_entry.id   AF-A0A432MDV4-F1
#
_cell.length_a   1.000
_cell.length_b   1.000
_cell.length_c   1.000
_cell.angle_alpha   90.00
_cell.angle_beta   90.00
_cell.angle_gamma   90.00
#
_symmetry.space_group_name_H-M   'P 1'
#
loop_
_entity.id
_entity.type
_entity.pdbx_description
1 polymer ?
#
loop_
_entity_poly.entity_id
_entity_poly.type
_entity_poly.pdbx_seq_one_letter_code
_entity_poly.pdbx_strand_id
1 'polypeptide(L)'
;MRRDPAGRGESVDFGRVESVPPTNNAAERAERHAVIWRRISGGIESVAGSWFVERMRNVAATCLQQGRYVLDDLTSCFEAARGGQAIPSLVPAKQPKVKVA
;
A
#
# COMPACT_ATOMS: atom_id res chain seq x y z
N MET A 1 -25.56 19.49 13.47
CA MET A 1 -26.02 18.47 14.44
C MET A 1 -27.54 18.41 14.39
N ARG A 2 -28.11 17.50 13.62
CA ARG A 2 -29.54 17.14 13.65
C ARG A 2 -29.59 15.64 13.92
N ARG A 3 -30.28 15.23 14.98
CA ARG A 3 -30.44 13.81 15.36
C ARG A 3 -31.73 13.28 14.76
N ASP A 4 -31.61 12.17 14.03
CA ASP A 4 -32.72 11.30 13.65
C ASP A 4 -33.15 10.44 14.87
N PRO A 5 -34.45 10.33 15.19
CA PRO A 5 -34.95 9.58 16.34
C PRO A 5 -34.90 8.05 16.23
N ALA A 6 -34.49 7.47 15.09
CA ALA A 6 -34.46 6.01 14.91
C ALA A 6 -33.06 5.36 15.00
N GLY A 7 -32.00 6.11 15.32
CA GLY A 7 -30.71 5.59 15.82
C GLY A 7 -29.94 4.62 14.92
N ARG A 8 -30.43 4.29 13.72
CA ARG A 8 -29.73 3.50 12.72
C ARG A 8 -28.97 4.49 11.83
N GLY A 9 -27.76 4.83 12.25
CA GLY A 9 -26.78 5.30 11.29
C GLY A 9 -26.71 4.24 10.21
N GLU A 10 -27.04 4.58 8.98
CA GLU A 10 -26.91 3.69 7.85
C GLU A 10 -25.44 3.29 7.76
N SER A 11 -25.14 2.09 8.25
CA SER A 11 -23.83 1.47 8.10
C SER A 11 -23.67 1.19 6.62
N VAL A 12 -22.94 2.05 5.92
CA VAL A 12 -22.45 1.76 4.58
C VAL A 12 -21.47 0.59 4.73
N ASP A 13 -21.98 -0.63 4.57
CA ASP A 13 -21.20 -1.87 4.56
C ASP A 13 -20.38 -1.92 3.27
N PHE A 14 -19.17 -1.34 3.32
CA PHE A 14 -18.20 -1.45 2.25
C PHE A 14 -17.58 -2.86 2.23
N GLY A 15 -18.26 -3.79 1.54
CA GLY A 15 -17.64 -5.01 1.00
C GLY A 15 -17.80 -6.27 1.83
N ARG A 16 -18.94 -6.97 1.67
CA ARG A 16 -19.08 -8.36 2.13
C ARG A 16 -18.60 -9.31 1.04
N VAL A 17 -17.28 -9.44 0.91
CA VAL A 17 -16.66 -10.61 0.27
C VAL A 17 -16.34 -11.58 1.39
N GLU A 18 -16.91 -12.79 1.33
CA GLU A 18 -16.91 -13.77 2.43
C GLU A 18 -15.51 -14.15 2.96
N SER A 19 -14.46 -13.92 2.16
CA SER A 19 -13.06 -14.19 2.49
C SER A 19 -12.21 -12.96 2.83
N VAL A 20 -12.77 -11.75 2.81
CA VAL A 20 -12.02 -10.50 3.09
C VAL A 20 -12.43 -9.98 4.47
N PRO A 21 -11.48 -9.79 5.41
CA PRO A 21 -11.79 -9.21 6.71
C PRO A 21 -12.51 -7.86 6.57
N PRO A 22 -13.55 -7.57 7.37
CA PRO A 22 -14.45 -6.41 7.21
C PRO A 22 -13.79 -5.06 7.52
N THR A 23 -12.47 -5.00 7.62
CA THR A 23 -11.73 -3.81 8.02
C THR A 23 -10.66 -3.51 7.00
N ASN A 24 -10.68 -2.29 6.45
CA ASN A 24 -9.64 -1.72 5.57
C ASN A 24 -8.28 -1.51 6.29
N ASN A 25 -8.05 -2.22 7.39
CA ASN A 25 -6.92 -2.08 8.28
C ASN A 25 -5.58 -2.28 7.56
N ALA A 26 -5.51 -3.07 6.48
CA ALA A 26 -4.26 -3.27 5.75
C ALA A 26 -3.82 -2.01 4.99
N ALA A 27 -4.72 -1.39 4.22
CA ALA A 27 -4.40 -0.17 3.50
C ALA A 27 -4.22 1.01 4.48
N GLU A 28 -5.08 1.11 5.50
CA GLU A 28 -4.94 2.15 6.52
C GLU A 28 -3.63 2.03 7.31
N ARG A 29 -3.17 0.82 7.64
CA ARG A 29 -1.85 0.62 8.27
C ARG A 29 -0.70 0.99 7.35
N ALA A 30 -0.81 0.72 6.05
CA ALA A 30 0.18 1.14 5.07
C ALA A 30 0.26 2.68 5.00
N GLU A 31 -0.89 3.35 4.94
CA GLU A 31 -1.00 4.81 4.89
C GLU A 31 -0.70 5.51 6.24
N ARG A 32 -0.74 4.80 7.37
CA ARG A 32 -0.50 5.42 8.68
C ARG A 32 0.93 5.93 8.84
N HIS A 33 1.92 5.13 8.44
CA HIS A 33 3.31 5.58 8.35
C HIS A 33 3.41 6.82 7.46
N ALA A 34 2.50 6.90 6.50
CA ALA A 34 2.51 7.91 5.50
C ALA A 34 2.19 9.30 6.08
N VAL A 35 1.10 9.32 6.82
CA VAL A 35 0.57 10.50 7.50
C VAL A 35 1.49 10.96 8.63
N ILE A 36 2.02 10.02 9.43
CA ILE A 36 2.89 10.35 10.57
C ILE A 36 4.14 11.10 10.10
N TRP A 37 4.86 10.57 9.11
CA TRP A 37 6.06 11.22 8.59
C TRP A 37 5.77 12.63 8.05
N ARG A 38 4.66 12.83 7.31
CA ARG A 38 4.31 14.16 6.79
C ARG A 38 4.08 15.16 7.93
N ARG A 39 3.44 14.70 9.02
CA ARG A 39 3.18 15.53 10.19
C ARG A 39 4.46 15.93 10.93
N ILE A 40 5.42 15.02 11.09
CA ILE A 40 6.66 15.29 11.85
C ILE A 40 7.75 15.96 11.01
N SER A 41 7.78 15.73 9.69
CA SER A 41 8.83 16.22 8.80
C SER A 41 8.41 17.43 7.95
N GLY A 42 7.19 17.95 8.11
CA GLY A 42 6.66 19.07 7.32
C GLY A 42 6.19 18.71 5.91
N GLY A 43 6.56 17.53 5.41
CA GLY A 43 6.15 17.03 4.11
C GLY A 43 6.98 17.59 2.94
N ILE A 44 6.40 17.56 1.74
CA ILE A 44 7.01 18.08 0.52
C ILE A 44 6.05 19.10 -0.10
N GLU A 45 6.59 20.24 -0.52
CA GLU A 45 5.82 21.29 -1.20
C GLU A 45 5.87 21.18 -2.73
N SER A 46 6.88 20.50 -3.29
CA SER A 46 6.98 20.29 -4.73
C SER A 46 6.13 19.12 -5.22
N VAL A 47 5.58 19.25 -6.43
CA VAL A 47 4.86 18.17 -7.11
C VAL A 47 5.78 16.96 -7.35
N ALA A 48 7.00 17.22 -7.84
CA ALA A 48 7.98 16.17 -8.13
C ALA A 48 8.37 15.37 -6.88
N GLY A 49 8.62 16.04 -5.76
CA GLY A 49 8.95 15.34 -4.53
C GLY A 49 7.73 14.65 -3.90
N SER A 50 6.52 15.15 -4.13
CA SER A 50 5.28 14.46 -3.72
C SER A 50 5.14 13.13 -4.45
N TRP A 51 5.34 13.11 -5.77
CA TRP A 51 5.36 11.87 -6.55
C TRP A 51 6.46 10.91 -6.11
N PHE A 52 7.65 11.43 -5.80
CA PHE A 52 8.74 10.60 -5.31
C PHE A 52 8.36 9.90 -4.00
N VAL A 53 7.87 10.65 -3.01
CA VAL A 53 7.46 10.08 -1.72
C VAL A 53 6.30 9.11 -1.85
N GLU A 54 5.31 9.43 -2.68
CA GLU A 54 4.17 8.54 -2.97
C GLU A 54 4.66 7.20 -3.53
N ARG A 55 5.51 7.23 -4.56
CA ARG A 55 6.05 6.01 -5.20
C ARG A 55 6.91 5.21 -4.23
N MET A 56 7.81 5.86 -3.50
CA MET A 56 8.69 5.19 -2.55
C MET A 56 7.92 4.51 -1.42
N ARG A 57 6.81 5.12 -0.96
CA ARG A 57 5.91 4.48 0.00
C ARG A 57 5.21 3.27 -0.55
N ASN A 58 4.71 3.38 -1.77
CA ASN A 58 4.02 2.27 -2.39
C ASN A 58 4.96 1.06 -2.53
N VAL A 59 6.19 1.30 -3.00
CA VAL A 59 7.25 0.28 -3.07
C VAL A 59 7.54 -0.30 -1.68
N ALA A 60 7.81 0.54 -0.68
CA ALA A 60 8.14 0.07 0.66
C ALA A 60 7.00 -0.73 1.33
N ALA A 61 5.75 -0.26 1.21
CA ALA A 61 4.58 -0.94 1.72
C ALA A 61 4.35 -2.28 1.03
N THR A 62 4.53 -2.33 -0.29
CA THR A 62 4.41 -3.56 -1.08
C THR A 62 5.50 -4.56 -0.71
N CYS A 63 6.76 -4.13 -0.60
CA CYS A 63 7.87 -4.98 -0.15
C CYS A 63 7.60 -5.54 1.25
N LEU A 64 7.14 -4.71 2.18
CA LEU A 64 6.80 -5.15 3.54
C LEU A 64 5.68 -6.20 3.54
N GLN A 65 4.63 -6.00 2.74
CA GLN A 65 3.54 -6.97 2.59
C GLN A 65 3.99 -8.30 1.97
N GLN A 66 5.00 -8.26 1.10
CA GLN A 66 5.59 -9.43 0.46
C GLN A 66 6.69 -10.11 1.29
N GLY A 67 7.07 -9.54 2.44
CA GLY A 67 8.19 -10.03 3.24
C GLY A 67 9.57 -9.80 2.58
N ARG A 68 9.70 -8.76 1.75
CA ARG A 68 10.92 -8.40 1.02
C ARG A 68 11.56 -7.15 1.63
N TYR A 69 12.89 -7.09 1.61
CA TYR A 69 13.61 -5.88 2.00
C TYR A 69 13.59 -4.85 0.86
N VAL A 70 13.15 -3.63 1.18
CA VAL A 70 12.99 -2.55 0.18
C VAL A 70 14.31 -2.16 -0.49
N LEU A 71 15.43 -2.16 0.25
CA LEU A 71 16.73 -1.80 -0.30
C LEU A 71 17.25 -2.85 -1.29
N ASP A 72 16.99 -4.13 -1.04
CA ASP A 72 17.38 -5.21 -1.95
C ASP A 72 16.60 -5.13 -3.26
N ASP A 73 15.30 -4.82 -3.18
CA ASP A 73 14.44 -4.62 -4.35
C ASP A 73 14.92 -3.43 -5.21
N LEU A 74 15.19 -2.29 -4.58
CA LEU A 74 15.71 -1.11 -5.28
C LEU A 74 17.09 -1.37 -5.89
N THR A 75 17.99 -2.00 -5.14
CA THR A 75 19.32 -2.39 -5.63
C THR A 75 19.21 -3.22 -6.88
N SER A 76 18.37 -4.26 -6.85
CA SER A 76 18.13 -5.13 -8.00
C SER A 76 17.59 -4.36 -9.22
N CYS A 77 16.68 -3.40 -8.99
CA CYS A 77 16.15 -2.55 -10.06
C CYS A 77 17.23 -1.64 -10.66
N PHE A 78 18.07 -1.01 -9.83
CA PHE A 78 19.15 -0.14 -10.30
C PHE A 78 20.24 -0.90 -11.04
N GLU A 79 20.60 -2.10 -10.57
CA GLU A 79 21.54 -2.98 -11.26
C GLU A 79 21.01 -3.40 -12.63
N ALA A 80 19.75 -3.83 -12.71
CA ALA A 80 19.11 -4.17 -13.98
C ALA A 80 19.06 -2.98 -14.94
N ALA A 81 18.67 -1.80 -14.45
CA ALA A 81 18.64 -0.57 -15.26
C ALA A 81 20.03 -0.21 -15.81
N ARG A 82 21.06 -0.28 -14.97
CA ARG A 82 22.45 -0.01 -15.36
C ARG A 82 22.99 -1.03 -16.35
N GLY A 83 22.55 -2.28 -16.26
CA GLY A 83 22.91 -3.36 -17.17
C GLY A 83 22.09 -3.42 -18.47
N GLY A 84 21.10 -2.55 -18.65
CA GLY A 84 20.16 -2.62 -19.79
C GLY A 84 19.27 -3.87 -19.76
N GLN A 85 19.09 -4.46 -18.58
CA GLN A 85 18.28 -5.66 -18.37
C GLN A 85 16.84 -5.28 -18.02
N ALA A 86 15.93 -6.27 -18.08
CA ALA A 86 14.55 -6.09 -17.66
C ALA A 86 14.47 -5.77 -16.15
N ILE A 87 13.72 -4.73 -15.80
CA ILE A 87 13.53 -4.32 -14.40
C ILE A 87 12.68 -5.37 -13.67
N PRO A 88 13.10 -5.86 -12.50
CA PRO A 88 12.30 -6.77 -11.67
C PRO A 88 10.91 -6.19 -11.37
N SER A 89 9.88 -7.03 -11.46
CA SER A 89 8.50 -6.64 -11.15
C SER A 89 8.24 -6.69 -9.64
N LEU A 90 7.65 -5.62 -9.11
CA LEU A 90 7.08 -5.59 -7.76
C LEU A 90 5.74 -6.32 -7.65
N VAL A 91 5.06 -6.58 -8.77
CA VAL A 91 3.81 -7.36 -8.77
C VAL A 91 4.19 -8.84 -8.68
N PRO A 92 3.72 -9.58 -7.65
CA PRO A 92 3.98 -11.00 -7.54
C PRO A 92 3.46 -11.75 -8.77
N ALA A 93 4.22 -12.74 -9.23
CA ALA A 93 3.70 -13.69 -10.22
C ALA A 93 2.44 -14.35 -9.65
N LYS A 94 1.39 -14.41 -10.48
CA LYS A 94 0.09 -14.97 -10.09
C LYS A 94 0.28 -16.37 -9.49
N GLN A 95 -0.02 -16.53 -8.20
CA GLN A 95 0.08 -17.86 -7.57
C GLN A 95 -0.93 -18.82 -8.23
N PRO A 96 -0.56 -20.09 -8.47
CA PRO A 96 -1.52 -21.10 -8.89
C PRO A 96 -2.57 -21.26 -7.79
N LYS A 97 -3.86 -21.29 -8.16
CA LYS A 97 -4.96 -21.51 -7.21
C LYS A 97 -4.78 -22.90 -6.58
N VAL A 98 -4.32 -22.97 -5.34
CA VAL A 98 -4.30 -24.21 -4.56
C VAL A 98 -5.76 -24.59 -4.30
N LYS A 99 -6.23 -25.69 -4.88
CA LYS A 99 -7.48 -26.32 -4.46
C LYS A 99 -7.19 -27.01 -3.13
N VAL A 100 -7.69 -26.44 -2.04
CA VAL A 100 -7.75 -27.15 -0.76
C VAL A 100 -8.86 -28.19 -0.90
N ALA A 101 -8.50 -29.46 -0.69
CA ALA A 101 -9.38 -30.62 -0.72
C ALA A 101 -10.21 -30.74 0.57
#